data_AF-A0A9E6ZXC8-F1
#
_entry.id   AF-A0A9E6ZXC8-F1
#
_cell.length_a   1.000
_cell.length_b   1.000
_cell.length_c   1.000
_cell.angle_alpha   90.00
_cell.angle_beta   90.00
_cell.angle_gamma   90.00
#
_symmetry.space_group_name_H-M   'P 1'
#
loop_
_entity.id
_entity.type
_entity.pdbx_description
1 polymer ?
#
loop_
_entity_poly.entity_id
_entity_poly.type
_entity_poly.pdbx_seq_one_letter_code
_entity_poly.pdbx_strand_id
1 'polypeptide(L)'
;MRIRELAERLQVSPRAIRFYEESGLIAPKRDDASGYRLFSEEDAWRLQTIVALREMGMSVKQMRAVLDEIDHGSTDKVTDYLEWQRQSLYAQWLEIADIIEQLESAVMRYRAEGVLHQNDLVRAVKGIRGMRQARENWEDRWHFDDLASKFDEQVAQVSNSLAIYYD
;
A
#
# COMPACT_ATOMS: atom_id res chain seq x y z
N MET A 1 15.12 -4.49 18.51
CA MET A 1 15.36 -5.00 17.14
C MET A 1 15.97 -3.92 16.26
N ARG A 2 16.82 -4.30 15.31
CA ARG A 2 17.34 -3.38 14.26
C ARG A 2 16.38 -3.37 13.06
N ILE A 3 16.50 -2.36 12.19
CA ILE A 3 15.59 -2.20 11.04
C ILE A 3 15.60 -3.39 10.08
N ARG A 4 16.75 -4.05 9.86
CA ARG A 4 16.86 -5.22 8.96
C ARG A 4 16.14 -6.44 9.52
N GLU A 5 16.37 -6.72 10.80
CA GLU A 5 15.69 -7.79 11.54
C GLU A 5 14.17 -7.60 11.52
N LEU A 6 13.70 -6.37 11.71
CA LEU A 6 12.28 -6.06 11.68
C LEU A 6 11.68 -6.16 10.27
N ALA A 7 12.42 -5.71 9.26
CA ALA A 7 12.04 -5.82 7.85
C ALA A 7 11.88 -7.29 7.43
N GLU A 8 12.82 -8.16 7.79
CA GLU A 8 12.76 -9.61 7.53
C GLU A 8 11.56 -10.24 8.25
N ARG A 9 11.35 -9.91 9.52
CA ARG A 9 10.22 -10.43 10.31
C ARG A 9 8.86 -10.07 9.71
N LEU A 10 8.71 -8.84 9.21
CA LEU A 10 7.46 -8.33 8.65
C LEU A 10 7.35 -8.53 7.13
N GLN A 11 8.35 -9.14 6.49
CA GLN A 11 8.44 -9.32 5.04
C GLN A 11 8.24 -8.01 4.25
N VAL A 12 8.79 -6.92 4.76
CA VAL A 12 8.79 -5.60 4.12
C VAL A 12 10.21 -5.12 3.89
N SER A 13 10.41 -4.18 2.98
CA SER A 13 11.73 -3.57 2.81
C SER A 13 12.07 -2.67 4.02
N PRO A 14 13.35 -2.56 4.44
CA PRO A 14 13.78 -1.54 5.41
C PRO A 14 13.41 -0.12 4.97
N ARG A 15 13.29 0.08 3.66
CA ARG A 15 12.81 1.32 3.07
C ARG A 15 11.36 1.61 3.44
N ALA A 16 10.47 0.61 3.39
CA ALA A 16 9.05 0.80 3.75
C ALA A 16 8.92 1.25 5.21
N ILE A 17 9.73 0.65 6.09
CA ILE A 17 9.80 1.06 7.50
C ILE A 17 10.25 2.52 7.63
N ARG A 18 11.30 2.95 6.91
CA ARG A 18 11.73 4.36 6.90
C ARG A 18 10.64 5.29 6.39
N PHE A 19 9.90 4.89 5.37
CA PHE A 19 8.79 5.69 4.86
C PHE A 19 7.66 5.85 5.88
N TYR A 20 7.32 4.81 6.64
CA TYR A 20 6.33 4.93 7.70
C TYR A 20 6.82 5.84 8.85
N GLU A 21 8.13 5.85 9.14
CA GLU A 21 8.75 6.79 10.08
C GLU A 21 8.70 8.24 9.54
N GLU A 22 9.10 8.47 8.29
CA GLU A 22 9.05 9.79 7.64
C GLU A 22 7.62 10.31 7.49
N SER A 23 6.68 9.39 7.24
CA SER A 23 5.25 9.66 7.26
C SER A 23 4.73 9.85 8.68
N GLY A 24 5.54 9.77 9.74
CA GLY A 24 5.13 9.97 11.13
C GLY A 24 4.09 8.97 11.64
N LEU A 25 4.01 7.77 11.04
CA LEU A 25 3.17 6.68 11.54
C LEU A 25 3.85 5.91 12.66
N ILE A 26 5.19 5.94 12.71
CA ILE A 26 6.00 5.35 13.77
C ILE A 26 7.11 6.32 14.19
N ALA A 27 7.58 6.19 15.43
CA ALA A 27 8.66 7.00 15.97
C ALA A 27 9.59 6.14 16.85
N PRO A 28 10.43 5.27 16.24
CA PRO A 28 11.30 4.39 16.99
C PRO A 28 12.33 5.19 17.78
N LYS A 29 12.75 4.66 18.94
CA LYS A 29 13.82 5.26 19.72
C LYS A 29 15.15 5.17 18.98
N ARG A 30 16.05 6.09 19.28
CA ARG A 30 17.45 6.05 18.82
C ARG A 30 18.33 5.68 20.00
N ASP A 31 19.31 4.84 19.73
CA ASP A 31 20.38 4.52 20.67
C ASP A 31 21.26 5.74 20.88
N ASP A 32 21.37 6.22 22.13
CA ASP A 32 22.14 7.41 22.48
C ASP A 32 23.65 7.26 22.22
N ALA A 33 24.19 6.03 22.25
CA ALA A 33 25.60 5.76 22.05
C ALA A 33 25.97 5.61 20.57
N SER A 34 25.06 5.03 19.77
CA SER A 34 25.37 4.61 18.39
C SER A 34 24.54 5.34 17.32
N GLY A 35 23.52 6.12 17.72
CA GLY A 35 22.64 6.87 16.83
C GLY A 35 21.67 6.01 16.01
N TYR A 36 21.74 4.68 16.13
CA TYR A 36 20.93 3.76 15.36
C TYR A 36 19.50 3.65 15.89
N ARG A 37 18.55 3.36 14.98
CA ARG A 37 17.16 3.09 15.32
C ARG A 37 17.02 1.75 16.04
N LEU A 38 16.35 1.78 17.18
CA LEU A 38 15.96 0.63 17.96
C LEU A 38 14.45 0.54 17.97
N PHE A 39 13.96 -0.56 17.39
CA PHE A 39 12.54 -0.89 17.37
C PHE A 39 12.23 -1.83 18.52
N SER A 40 11.23 -1.47 19.31
CA SER A 40 10.64 -2.29 20.36
C SER A 40 9.67 -3.33 19.77
N GLU A 41 9.18 -4.25 20.60
CA GLU A 41 8.08 -5.13 20.19
C GLU A 41 6.79 -4.35 19.92
N GLU A 42 6.56 -3.24 20.62
CA GLU A 42 5.41 -2.36 20.37
C GLU A 42 5.51 -1.71 18.98
N ASP A 43 6.70 -1.25 18.59
CA ASP A 43 6.95 -0.75 17.23
C ASP A 43 6.70 -1.84 16.18
N ALA A 44 7.05 -3.10 16.48
CA ALA A 44 6.81 -4.21 15.58
C ALA A 44 5.32 -4.51 15.42
N TRP A 45 4.55 -4.52 16.51
CA TRP A 45 3.10 -4.64 16.48
C TRP A 45 2.47 -3.50 15.67
N ARG A 46 2.88 -2.26 15.92
CA ARG A 46 2.39 -1.09 15.19
C ARG A 46 2.68 -1.19 13.70
N LEU A 47 3.89 -1.59 13.32
CA LEU A 47 4.26 -1.80 11.92
C LEU A 47 3.47 -2.94 11.27
N GLN A 48 3.22 -4.03 11.99
CA GLN A 48 2.36 -5.12 11.49
C GLN A 48 0.94 -4.60 11.20
N THR A 49 0.38 -3.78 12.09
CA THR A 49 -0.90 -3.12 11.87
C THR A 49 -0.88 -2.20 10.64
N ILE A 50 0.16 -1.37 10.49
CA ILE A 50 0.33 -0.50 9.31
C ILE A 50 0.35 -1.32 8.01
N VAL A 51 1.11 -2.42 7.99
CA VAL A 51 1.18 -3.30 6.82
C VAL A 51 -0.21 -3.88 6.51
N ALA A 52 -0.94 -4.39 7.52
CA ALA A 52 -2.28 -4.92 7.32
C ALA A 52 -3.26 -3.87 6.76
N LEU A 53 -3.29 -2.66 7.33
CA LEU A 53 -4.16 -1.58 6.88
C LEU A 53 -3.82 -1.14 5.44
N ARG A 54 -2.52 -1.12 5.09
CA ARG A 54 -2.07 -0.86 3.71
C ARG A 54 -2.56 -1.92 2.74
N GLU A 55 -2.41 -3.21 3.07
CA GLU A 55 -2.88 -4.31 2.21
C GLU A 55 -4.40 -4.32 2.04
N MET A 56 -5.13 -3.77 3.01
CA MET A 56 -6.58 -3.52 2.88
C MET A 56 -6.91 -2.36 1.94
N GLY A 57 -5.93 -1.61 1.43
CA GLY A 57 -6.11 -0.49 0.53
C GLY A 57 -6.28 0.87 1.23
N MET A 58 -5.92 1.00 2.50
CA MET A 58 -6.01 2.27 3.21
C MET A 58 -4.84 3.20 2.85
N SER A 59 -5.14 4.49 2.67
CA SER A 59 -4.14 5.55 2.51
C SER A 59 -3.40 5.84 3.82
N VAL A 60 -2.21 6.45 3.74
CA VAL A 60 -1.44 6.91 4.92
C VAL A 60 -2.28 7.78 5.87
N LYS A 61 -3.17 8.63 5.32
CA LYS A 61 -4.07 9.48 6.11
C LYS A 61 -5.09 8.65 6.90
N GLN A 62 -5.69 7.64 6.26
CA GLN A 62 -6.64 6.74 6.91
C GLN A 62 -5.94 5.85 7.94
N MET A 63 -4.77 5.31 7.60
CA MET A 63 -3.96 4.51 8.52
C MET A 63 -3.63 5.32 9.78
N ARG A 64 -3.21 6.59 9.64
CA ARG A 64 -2.99 7.48 10.79
C ARG A 64 -4.25 7.60 11.64
N ALA A 65 -5.40 7.90 11.03
CA ALA A 65 -6.64 8.06 11.78
C ALA A 65 -7.02 6.80 12.56
N VAL A 66 -6.86 5.62 11.95
CA VAL A 66 -7.11 4.33 12.63
C VAL A 66 -6.12 4.12 13.78
N LEU A 67 -4.82 4.35 13.55
CA LEU A 67 -3.79 4.20 14.57
C LEU A 67 -3.99 5.17 15.74
N ASP A 68 -4.36 6.42 15.45
CA ASP A 68 -4.66 7.40 16.49
C ASP A 68 -5.83 6.90 17.36
N GLU A 69 -6.91 6.37 16.77
CA GLU A 69 -8.03 5.83 17.55
C GLU A 69 -7.66 4.56 18.34
N ILE A 70 -6.75 3.72 17.82
CA ILE A 70 -6.16 2.59 18.55
C ILE A 70 -5.38 3.11 19.77
N ASP A 71 -4.54 4.14 19.57
CA ASP A 71 -3.72 4.74 20.62
C ASP A 71 -4.59 5.38 21.73
N HIS A 72 -5.77 5.89 21.38
CA HIS A 72 -6.77 6.39 22.33
C HIS A 72 -7.67 5.31 22.95
N GLY A 73 -7.51 4.03 22.57
CA GLY A 73 -8.33 2.92 23.06
C GLY A 73 -9.79 2.95 22.61
N SER A 74 -10.10 3.63 21.50
CA SER A 74 -11.48 3.75 20.99
C SER A 74 -11.86 2.58 20.09
N THR A 75 -12.34 1.49 20.70
CA THR A 75 -12.77 0.29 19.97
C THR A 75 -13.88 0.58 18.96
N ASP A 76 -14.85 1.43 19.32
CA ASP A 76 -16.01 1.72 18.46
C ASP A 76 -15.58 2.40 17.17
N LYS A 77 -14.72 3.42 17.25
CA LYS A 77 -14.26 4.14 16.05
C LYS A 77 -13.35 3.30 15.17
N VAL A 78 -12.48 2.48 15.76
CA VAL A 78 -11.66 1.54 14.98
C VAL A 78 -12.58 0.57 14.22
N THR A 79 -13.65 0.09 14.87
CA THR A 79 -14.66 -0.75 14.23
C THR A 79 -15.35 -0.01 13.09
N ASP A 80 -15.74 1.26 13.28
CA ASP A 80 -16.36 2.08 12.24
C ASP A 80 -15.44 2.24 11.00
N TYR A 81 -14.13 2.45 11.20
CA TYR A 81 -13.17 2.52 10.11
C TYR A 81 -13.05 1.20 9.34
N LEU A 82 -13.01 0.07 10.04
CA LEU A 82 -12.92 -1.25 9.42
C LEU A 82 -14.22 -1.60 8.68
N GLU A 83 -15.38 -1.27 9.23
CA GLU A 83 -16.66 -1.44 8.57
C GLU A 83 -16.79 -0.56 7.31
N TRP A 84 -16.36 0.69 7.39
CA TRP A 84 -16.32 1.58 6.23
C TRP A 84 -15.43 1.02 5.12
N GLN A 85 -14.24 0.51 5.48
CA GLN A 85 -13.35 -0.11 4.50
C GLN A 85 -13.95 -1.39 3.92
N ARG A 86 -14.62 -2.21 4.74
CA ARG A 86 -15.35 -3.39 4.28
C ARG A 86 -16.41 -3.01 3.25
N GLN A 87 -17.20 -1.95 3.48
CA GLN A 87 -18.19 -1.47 2.51
C GLN A 87 -17.53 -0.99 1.21
N SER A 88 -16.40 -0.30 1.29
CA SER A 88 -15.63 0.11 0.11
C SER A 88 -15.17 -1.09 -0.73
N LEU A 89 -14.68 -2.15 -0.08
CA LEU A 89 -14.28 -3.38 -0.76
C LEU A 89 -15.49 -4.10 -1.40
N TYR A 90 -16.66 -4.10 -0.77
CA TYR A 90 -17.88 -4.63 -1.38
C TYR A 90 -18.31 -3.86 -2.62
N ALA A 91 -18.21 -2.53 -2.61
CA ALA A 91 -18.51 -1.71 -3.78
C ALA A 91 -17.58 -2.05 -4.95
N GLN A 92 -16.27 -2.18 -4.69
CA GLN A 92 -15.29 -2.60 -5.69
C GLN A 92 -15.58 -4.02 -6.23
N TRP A 93 -15.98 -4.94 -5.35
CA TRP A 93 -16.35 -6.30 -5.76
C TRP A 93 -17.55 -6.31 -6.73
N LEU A 94 -18.58 -5.51 -6.46
CA LEU A 94 -19.74 -5.39 -7.34
C LEU A 94 -19.36 -4.83 -8.72
N GLU A 95 -18.48 -3.83 -8.77
CA GLU A 95 -17.96 -3.30 -10.04
C GLU A 95 -17.20 -4.35 -10.84
N ILE A 96 -16.34 -5.13 -10.17
CA ILE A 96 -15.59 -6.22 -10.82
C ILE A 96 -16.56 -7.29 -11.35
N ALA A 97 -17.57 -7.65 -10.57
CA ALA A 97 -18.56 -8.64 -10.97
C ALA A 97 -19.32 -8.22 -12.23
N ASP A 98 -19.76 -6.95 -12.32
CA ASP A 98 -20.41 -6.39 -13.51
C ASP A 98 -19.51 -6.45 -14.75
N ILE A 99 -18.21 -6.18 -14.59
CA ILE A 99 -17.25 -6.25 -15.71
C ILE A 99 -17.06 -7.69 -16.20
N ILE A 100 -16.99 -8.64 -15.28
CA ILE A 100 -16.92 -10.06 -15.63
C ILE A 100 -18.16 -10.46 -16.43
N GLU A 101 -19.36 -10.10 -15.96
CA GLU A 101 -20.62 -10.40 -16.66
C GLU A 101 -20.67 -9.78 -18.07
N GLN A 102 -20.18 -8.55 -18.21
CA GLN A 102 -20.10 -7.88 -19.52
C GLN A 102 -19.14 -8.61 -20.48
N LEU A 103 -17.99 -9.07 -19.98
CA LEU A 103 -17.02 -9.84 -20.76
C LEU A 103 -17.57 -11.22 -21.14
N GLU A 104 -18.23 -11.92 -20.21
CA GLU A 104 -18.86 -13.21 -20.48
C GLU A 104 -19.93 -13.08 -21.59
N SER A 105 -20.76 -12.04 -21.49
CA SER A 105 -21.77 -11.72 -22.50
C SER A 105 -21.15 -11.43 -23.87
N ALA A 106 -20.02 -10.72 -23.91
CA ALA A 106 -19.28 -10.45 -25.14
C ALA A 106 -18.70 -11.74 -25.75
N VAL A 107 -18.12 -12.61 -24.93
CA VAL A 107 -17.59 -13.92 -25.37
C VAL A 107 -18.71 -14.80 -25.93
N MET A 108 -19.88 -14.83 -25.29
CA MET A 108 -21.04 -15.59 -25.78
C MET A 108 -21.52 -15.11 -27.15
N ARG A 109 -21.66 -13.79 -27.35
CA ARG A 109 -22.01 -13.21 -28.66
C ARG A 109 -20.98 -13.55 -29.73
N TYR A 110 -19.70 -13.37 -29.42
CA TYR A 110 -18.62 -13.69 -30.36
C TYR A 110 -18.64 -15.17 -30.78
N ARG A 111 -18.90 -16.09 -29.85
CA ARG A 111 -19.01 -17.52 -30.16
C ARG A 111 -20.22 -17.84 -31.05
N ALA A 112 -21.33 -17.14 -30.89
CA ALA A 112 -22.54 -17.36 -31.68
C ALA A 112 -22.44 -16.77 -33.10
N GLU A 113 -21.85 -15.59 -33.24
CA GLU A 113 -21.88 -14.80 -34.48
C GLU A 113 -20.54 -14.82 -35.25
N GLY A 114 -19.44 -15.19 -34.61
CA GLY A 114 -18.09 -15.14 -35.19
C GLY A 114 -17.55 -13.72 -35.42
N VAL A 115 -18.28 -12.70 -34.99
CA VAL A 115 -17.94 -11.28 -35.17
C VAL A 115 -17.80 -10.61 -33.80
N LEU A 116 -16.70 -9.89 -33.61
CA LEU A 116 -16.46 -9.10 -32.41
C LEU A 116 -17.05 -7.70 -32.59
N HIS A 117 -18.05 -7.34 -31.79
CA HIS A 117 -18.68 -6.02 -31.89
C HIS A 117 -17.85 -4.96 -31.16
N GLN A 118 -17.69 -3.78 -31.77
CA GLN A 118 -16.98 -2.66 -31.15
C GLN A 118 -17.59 -2.26 -29.79
N ASN A 119 -18.91 -2.38 -29.65
CA ASN A 119 -19.61 -2.09 -28.40
C ASN A 119 -19.18 -3.00 -27.24
N ASP A 120 -18.79 -4.24 -27.52
CA ASP A 120 -18.30 -5.18 -26.50
C ASP A 120 -16.97 -4.69 -25.92
N LEU A 121 -16.06 -4.25 -26.80
CA LEU A 121 -14.79 -3.66 -26.42
C LEU A 121 -14.96 -2.34 -25.66
N VAL A 122 -15.88 -1.48 -26.12
CA VAL A 122 -16.15 -0.20 -25.45
C VAL A 122 -16.72 -0.40 -24.04
N ARG A 123 -17.62 -1.38 -23.84
CA ARG A 123 -18.18 -1.71 -22.52
C ARG A 123 -17.11 -2.23 -21.57
N ALA A 124 -16.33 -3.22 -22.01
CA ALA A 124 -15.22 -3.77 -21.23
C ALA A 124 -14.21 -2.67 -20.84
N VAL A 125 -13.82 -1.80 -21.78
CA VAL A 125 -12.89 -0.69 -21.51
C VAL A 125 -13.49 0.34 -20.56
N LYS A 126 -14.79 0.66 -20.67
CA LYS A 126 -15.46 1.59 -19.75
C LYS A 126 -15.48 1.05 -18.32
N GLY A 127 -15.84 -0.22 -18.15
CA GLY A 127 -15.82 -0.86 -16.83
C GLY A 127 -14.42 -0.91 -16.24
N ILE A 128 -13.43 -1.35 -17.02
CA ILE A 128 -12.02 -1.37 -16.59
C ILE A 128 -11.50 0.04 -16.28
N ARG A 129 -11.87 1.08 -17.05
CA ARG A 129 -11.52 2.48 -16.72
C ARG A 129 -12.21 2.97 -15.47
N GLY A 130 -13.46 2.60 -15.21
CA GLY A 130 -14.15 2.92 -13.96
C GLY A 130 -13.41 2.34 -12.76
N MET A 131 -13.07 1.05 -12.81
CA MET A 131 -12.21 0.41 -11.82
C MET A 131 -10.85 1.09 -11.70
N ARG A 132 -10.22 1.43 -12.84
CA ARG A 132 -8.92 2.06 -12.85
C ARG A 132 -8.99 3.47 -12.28
N GLN A 133 -10.06 4.24 -12.47
CA GLN A 133 -10.25 5.54 -11.83
C GLN A 133 -10.57 5.42 -10.34
N ALA A 134 -11.33 4.41 -9.92
CA ALA A 134 -11.51 4.09 -8.50
C ALA A 134 -10.17 3.68 -7.86
N ARG A 135 -9.33 2.94 -8.59
CA ARG A 135 -7.95 2.61 -8.21
C ARG A 135 -6.94 3.74 -8.41
N GLU A 136 -7.11 4.66 -9.34
CA GLU A 136 -6.24 5.83 -9.56
C GLU A 136 -6.58 6.90 -8.52
N ASN A 137 -7.78 6.92 -7.97
CA ASN A 137 -8.08 7.62 -6.72
C ASN A 137 -7.45 6.92 -5.48
N TRP A 138 -7.04 5.65 -5.62
CA TRP A 138 -6.01 5.03 -4.77
C TRP A 138 -4.64 5.17 -5.45
N GLU A 139 -4.14 6.40 -5.56
CA GLU A 139 -2.75 6.58 -5.95
C GLU A 139 -1.83 6.02 -4.85
N ASP A 140 -0.83 5.22 -5.23
CA ASP A 140 0.47 5.30 -4.58
C ASP A 140 1.01 6.71 -4.82
N ARG A 141 0.50 7.67 -4.03
CA ARG A 141 0.85 9.11 -4.10
C ARG A 141 2.32 9.39 -3.84
N TRP A 142 3.07 8.34 -3.53
CA TRP A 142 4.46 8.41 -3.14
C TRP A 142 5.37 7.73 -4.15
N HIS A 143 4.85 7.07 -5.20
CA HIS A 143 5.68 6.28 -6.12
C HIS A 143 6.67 5.41 -5.34
N PHE A 144 6.22 4.72 -4.29
CA PHE A 144 7.12 4.15 -3.28
C PHE A 144 8.12 3.17 -3.89
N ASP A 145 7.66 2.38 -4.87
CA ASP A 145 8.48 1.43 -5.63
C ASP A 145 9.49 2.14 -6.57
N ASP A 146 9.11 3.31 -7.09
CA ASP A 146 9.91 4.13 -8.01
C ASP A 146 10.95 4.99 -7.25
N LEU A 147 10.55 5.55 -6.11
CA LEU A 147 11.45 6.22 -5.18
C LEU A 147 12.39 5.19 -4.53
N ALA A 148 11.94 3.94 -4.32
CA ALA A 148 12.77 2.80 -3.88
C ALA A 148 13.93 2.59 -4.80
N SER A 149 13.61 2.35 -6.07
CA SER A 149 14.59 2.12 -7.11
C SER A 149 15.55 3.32 -7.27
N LYS A 150 15.03 4.56 -7.35
CA LYS A 150 15.86 5.76 -7.54
C LYS A 150 16.81 6.06 -6.39
N PHE A 151 16.41 5.78 -5.16
CA PHE A 151 17.29 5.94 -3.99
C PHE A 151 18.38 4.87 -3.97
N ASP A 152 18.07 3.64 -4.38
CA ASP A 152 19.07 2.57 -4.48
C ASP A 152 20.11 2.87 -5.58
N GLU A 153 19.69 3.46 -6.70
CA GLU A 153 20.59 3.99 -7.75
C GLU A 153 21.45 5.16 -7.25
N GLN A 154 20.88 6.12 -6.50
CA GLN A 154 21.62 7.25 -5.93
C GLN A 154 22.59 6.80 -4.84
N VAL A 155 22.23 5.84 -4.00
CA VAL A 155 23.14 5.28 -2.98
C VAL A 155 24.26 4.46 -3.63
N ALA A 156 23.99 3.74 -4.72
CA ALA A 156 25.02 3.06 -5.50
C ALA A 156 25.98 4.04 -6.19
N GLN A 157 25.48 5.18 -6.70
CA GLN A 157 26.32 6.24 -7.27
C GLN A 157 27.10 7.02 -6.20
N VAL A 158 26.49 7.31 -5.05
CA VAL A 158 27.11 8.03 -3.93
C VAL A 158 28.13 7.16 -3.19
N SER A 159 27.90 5.83 -3.12
CA SER A 159 28.86 4.83 -2.65
C SER A 159 30.17 4.82 -3.45
N ASN A 160 30.14 5.24 -4.72
CA ASN A 160 31.35 5.41 -5.54
C ASN A 160 32.04 6.78 -5.35
N SER A 161 31.47 7.68 -4.54
CA SER A 161 31.99 9.05 -4.31
C SER A 161 32.30 9.40 -2.84
N LEU A 162 31.97 8.52 -1.89
CA LEU A 162 32.24 8.71 -0.45
C LEU A 162 33.17 7.62 0.10
N ALA A 163 34.29 7.39 -0.59
CA ALA A 163 35.46 6.71 -0.05
C ALA A 163 36.32 7.69 0.77
N ILE A 164 35.70 8.39 1.73
CA ILE A 164 36.39 9.25 2.68
C ILE A 164 35.77 8.92 4.04
N TYR A 165 36.59 8.72 5.06
CA TYR A 165 36.28 8.16 6.38
C TYR A 165 36.36 6.63 6.46
N TYR A 166 37.53 6.10 6.10
CA TYR A 166 38.25 5.23 7.02
C TYR A 166 39.66 5.80 7.21
N ASP A 167 39.89 6.36 8.39
CA ASP A 167 41.18 6.38 9.11
C ASP A 167 40.85 6.30 10.61
#